data_AF-A0A1B6HBU8-F1
#
_entry.id   AF-A0A1B6HBU8-F1
#
_cell.length_a   1.000
_cell.length_b   1.000
_cell.length_c   1.000
_cell.angle_alpha   90.00
_cell.angle_beta   90.00
_cell.angle_gamma   90.00
#
_symmetry.space_group_name_H-M   'P 1'
#
loop_
_entity.id
_entity.type
_entity.pdbx_description
1 polymer ?
#
loop_
_entity_poly.entity_id
_entity_poly.type
_entity_poly.pdbx_seq_one_letter_code
_entity_poly.pdbx_strand_id
1 'polypeptide(L)'
;EIDEVLANYDNKITYQALQDMTYMDQVINETLRMYASLPFLTRVCTERYHFPGTDLVIEKGVRVNIPTYAIHHDPDIYPDPYKFDPDRFSEENSKDRHHYAFLPFAKGE
;
A
#
# COMPACT_ATOMS: atom_id res chain seq x y z
N GLU A 1 -6.42 -14.03 17.72
CA GLU A 1 -5.24 -14.25 16.87
C GLU A 1 -3.97 -14.59 17.65
N ILE A 2 -3.30 -13.64 18.34
CA ILE A 2 -1.94 -13.88 18.89
C ILE A 2 -1.87 -15.16 19.75
N ASP A 3 -2.73 -15.31 20.75
CA ASP A 3 -2.74 -16.49 21.62
C ASP A 3 -3.09 -17.78 20.86
N GLU A 4 -4.00 -17.69 19.88
CA GLU A 4 -4.43 -18.83 19.06
C GLU A 4 -3.32 -19.32 18.13
N VAL A 5 -2.60 -18.41 17.49
CA VAL A 5 -1.45 -18.74 16.64
C VAL A 5 -0.32 -19.29 17.49
N LEU A 6 0.04 -18.63 18.60
CA LEU A 6 1.14 -19.07 19.47
C LEU A 6 0.89 -20.45 20.10
N ALA A 7 -0.35 -20.84 20.35
CA ALA A 7 -0.70 -22.18 20.82
C ALA A 7 -0.25 -23.29 19.85
N ASN A 8 -0.16 -23.00 18.54
CA ASN A 8 0.32 -23.93 17.51
C ASN A 8 1.86 -24.00 17.42
N TYR A 9 2.58 -23.11 18.13
CA TYR A 9 4.04 -22.97 18.09
C TYR A 9 4.69 -23.06 19.47
N ASP A 10 4.18 -23.92 20.36
CA ASP A 10 4.68 -24.11 21.73
C ASP A 10 4.72 -22.81 22.57
N ASN A 11 3.81 -21.87 22.28
CA ASN A 11 3.79 -20.52 22.86
C ASN A 11 5.08 -19.71 22.64
N LYS A 12 5.82 -20.00 21.55
CA LYS A 12 7.05 -19.29 21.19
C LYS A 12 6.82 -18.38 19.98
N ILE A 13 7.39 -17.18 20.05
CA ILE A 13 7.48 -16.28 18.91
C ILE A 13 8.54 -16.82 17.95
N THR A 14 8.07 -17.37 16.83
CA THR A 14 8.90 -17.87 15.73
C THR A 14 8.58 -17.11 14.44
N TYR A 15 9.44 -17.22 13.44
CA TYR A 15 9.19 -16.58 12.15
C TYR A 15 7.88 -17.10 11.50
N GLN A 16 7.66 -18.42 11.55
CA GLN A 16 6.43 -19.03 11.06
C GLN A 16 5.20 -18.55 11.84
N ALA A 17 5.28 -18.47 13.16
CA ALA A 17 4.18 -17.93 13.96
C ALA A 17 3.83 -16.49 13.55
N LEU A 18 4.82 -15.64 13.26
CA LEU A 18 4.57 -14.28 12.78
C LEU A 18 3.95 -14.24 11.37
N GLN A 19 4.33 -15.18 10.49
CA GLN A 19 3.72 -15.28 9.15
C GLN A 19 2.26 -15.70 9.19
N ASP A 20 1.86 -16.47 10.20
CA ASP A 20 0.48 -16.96 10.37
C ASP A 20 -0.45 -15.94 11.07
N MET A 21 0.09 -14.83 11.59
CA MET A 21 -0.68 -13.74 12.21
C MET A 21 -1.24 -12.78 11.14
N THR A 22 -2.31 -13.21 10.48
CA THR A 22 -2.95 -12.51 9.36
C THR A 22 -3.47 -11.12 9.74
N TYR A 23 -4.18 -10.99 10.85
CA TYR A 23 -4.74 -9.73 11.32
C TYR A 23 -3.63 -8.76 11.78
N MET A 24 -2.55 -9.27 12.36
CA MET A 24 -1.36 -8.45 12.64
C MET A 24 -0.77 -7.84 11.36
N ASP A 25 -0.68 -8.59 10.25
CA ASP A 25 -0.24 -8.05 8.96
C ASP A 25 -1.20 -6.97 8.44
N GLN A 26 -2.51 -7.19 8.58
CA GLN A 26 -3.54 -6.20 8.24
C GLN A 26 -3.37 -4.89 9.04
N VAL A 27 -3.10 -4.99 10.35
CA VAL A 27 -2.82 -3.84 11.22
C VAL A 27 -1.58 -3.07 10.78
N ILE A 28 -0.50 -3.78 10.41
CA ILE A 28 0.72 -3.16 9.88
C ILE A 28 0.43 -2.43 8.57
N ASN A 29 -0.28 -3.06 7.65
CA ASN A 29 -0.61 -2.48 6.35
C ASN A 29 -1.53 -1.25 6.48
N GLU A 30 -2.53 -1.29 7.36
CA GLU A 30 -3.40 -0.14 7.62
C GLU A 30 -2.64 1.02 8.28
N THR A 31 -1.69 0.72 9.16
CA THR A 31 -0.78 1.72 9.72
C THR A 31 0.04 2.38 8.63
N LEU A 32 0.60 1.59 7.70
CA LEU A 32 1.41 2.11 6.59
C LEU A 32 0.58 2.91 5.57
N ARG A 33 -0.71 2.58 5.39
CA ARG A 33 -1.64 3.37 4.56
C ARG A 33 -1.90 4.74 5.19
N MET A 34 -2.28 4.78 6.47
CA MET A 34 -2.60 6.04 7.14
C MET A 34 -1.38 6.94 7.33
N TYR A 35 -0.22 6.32 7.62
CA TYR A 35 1.02 7.02 7.94
C TYR A 35 2.10 6.68 6.91
N ALA A 36 1.84 7.02 5.65
CA ALA A 36 2.78 6.80 4.57
C ALA A 36 4.13 7.47 4.86
N SER A 37 5.21 6.66 4.95
CA SER A 37 6.57 7.14 5.24
C SER A 37 7.07 8.17 4.23
N LEU A 38 6.64 8.04 2.97
CA LEU A 38 6.90 9.00 1.90
C LEU A 38 5.55 9.47 1.35
N PRO A 39 5.17 10.75 1.52
CA PRO A 39 3.89 11.27 1.05
C PRO A 39 3.84 11.49 -0.47
N PHE A 40 5.02 11.56 -1.11
CA PHE A 40 5.16 11.64 -2.56
C PHE A 40 6.34 10.77 -3.01
N LEU A 41 6.19 10.10 -4.14
CA LEU A 41 7.30 9.49 -4.87
C LEU A 41 7.65 10.38 -6.06
N THR A 42 8.94 10.61 -6.28
CA THR A 42 9.39 11.49 -7.36
C THR A 42 10.17 10.69 -8.39
N ARG A 43 9.92 11.00 -9.67
CA ARG A 43 10.72 10.53 -10.82
C ARG A 43 11.08 11.72 -11.72
N VAL A 44 12.18 11.60 -12.45
CA VAL A 44 12.55 12.55 -13.49
C VAL A 44 12.50 11.82 -14.82
N CYS A 45 11.77 12.38 -15.77
CA CYS A 45 11.65 11.84 -17.11
C CYS A 45 13.01 11.91 -17.82
N THR A 46 13.59 10.76 -18.16
CA THR A 46 14.92 10.69 -18.80
C THR A 46 14.86 10.82 -20.31
N GLU A 47 13.70 10.52 -20.91
CA GLU A 47 13.42 10.53 -22.34
C GLU A 47 11.97 10.91 -22.57
N ARG A 48 11.68 11.64 -23.65
CA ARG A 48 10.33 12.10 -23.99
C ARG A 48 9.36 10.91 -24.02
N TYR A 49 8.33 10.95 -23.20
CA TYR A 49 7.37 9.86 -23.03
C TYR A 49 5.96 10.29 -23.41
N HIS A 50 5.30 9.51 -24.25
CA HIS A 50 3.91 9.70 -24.64
C HIS A 50 3.02 8.70 -23.90
N PHE A 51 2.02 9.19 -23.17
CA PHE A 51 1.09 8.29 -22.48
C PHE A 51 0.20 7.57 -23.48
N PRO A 52 0.19 6.23 -23.49
CA PRO A 52 -0.67 5.47 -24.40
C PRO A 52 -2.14 5.88 -24.24
N GLY A 53 -2.80 6.15 -25.38
CA GLY A 53 -4.23 6.50 -25.40
C GLY A 53 -4.58 7.95 -25.06
N THR A 54 -3.59 8.83 -24.93
CA THR A 54 -3.79 10.27 -24.69
C THR A 54 -2.83 11.09 -25.55
N ASP A 55 -3.09 12.38 -25.78
CA ASP A 55 -2.12 13.28 -26.42
C ASP A 55 -1.07 13.84 -25.41
N LEU A 56 -1.04 13.30 -24.18
CA LEU A 56 -0.16 13.78 -23.12
C LEU A 56 1.28 13.31 -23.34
N VAL A 57 2.17 14.29 -23.39
CA VAL A 57 3.62 14.09 -23.52
C VAL A 57 4.33 14.65 -22.29
N ILE A 58 5.21 13.84 -21.69
CA ILE A 58 6.17 14.29 -20.69
C ILE A 58 7.51 14.49 -21.39
N GLU A 59 8.01 15.71 -21.35
CA GLU A 59 9.33 16.05 -21.90
C GLU A 59 10.46 15.60 -20.97
N LYS A 60 11.64 15.36 -21.55
CA LYS A 60 12.85 15.03 -20.79
C LYS A 60 13.15 16.13 -19.76
N GLY A 61 13.50 15.72 -18.54
CA GLY A 61 13.81 16.59 -17.41
C GLY A 61 12.60 16.98 -16.57
N VAL A 62 11.38 16.71 -17.03
CA VAL A 62 10.17 16.96 -16.25
C VAL A 62 10.11 16.03 -15.04
N ARG A 63 9.79 16.60 -13.88
CA ARG A 63 9.60 15.87 -12.63
C ARG A 63 8.16 15.38 -12.54
N VAL A 64 7.99 14.09 -12.29
CA VAL A 64 6.70 13.46 -12.03
C VAL A 64 6.60 13.14 -10.55
N ASN A 65 5.51 13.56 -9.91
CA ASN A 65 5.22 13.25 -8.52
C ASN A 65 4.01 12.32 -8.45
N ILE A 66 4.15 11.21 -7.73
CA ILE A 66 3.08 10.26 -7.43
C ILE A 66 2.64 10.56 -5.99
N PRO A 67 1.41 11.07 -5.77
CA PRO A 67 0.96 11.49 -4.45
C PRO A 67 0.43 10.31 -3.64
N THR A 68 1.34 9.49 -3.10
CA THR A 68 1.01 8.29 -2.31
C THR A 68 0.08 8.60 -1.14
N TYR A 69 0.34 9.68 -0.40
CA TYR A 69 -0.54 10.09 0.71
C TYR A 69 -1.97 10.38 0.24
N ALA A 70 -2.13 11.08 -0.89
CA ALA A 70 -3.44 11.41 -1.42
C ALA A 70 -4.19 10.16 -1.89
N ILE A 71 -3.51 9.25 -2.59
CA ILE A 71 -4.08 7.96 -3.02
C ILE A 71 -4.54 7.15 -1.81
N HIS A 72 -3.72 7.10 -0.75
CA HIS A 72 -4.04 6.36 0.48
C HIS A 72 -5.21 6.95 1.25
N HIS A 73 -5.55 8.22 1.03
CA HIS A 73 -6.67 8.92 1.68
C HIS A 73 -7.81 9.25 0.72
N ASP A 74 -7.81 8.66 -0.49
CA ASP A 74 -8.88 8.85 -1.46
C ASP A 74 -10.13 8.07 -1.02
N PRO A 75 -11.26 8.73 -0.71
CA PRO A 75 -12.47 8.05 -0.27
C PRO A 75 -13.09 7.12 -1.33
N ASP A 76 -12.80 7.31 -2.61
CA ASP A 76 -13.27 6.44 -3.68
C ASP A 76 -12.54 5.09 -3.70
N ILE A 77 -11.33 5.06 -3.13
CA ILE A 77 -10.50 3.85 -2.97
C ILE A 77 -10.64 3.27 -1.56
N TYR A 78 -10.67 4.14 -0.55
CA TYR A 78 -10.70 3.82 0.87
C TYR A 78 -11.86 4.57 1.56
N PRO A 79 -13.08 4.00 1.59
CA PRO A 79 -14.24 4.63 2.23
C PRO A 79 -13.94 4.97 3.70
N ASP A 80 -14.29 6.16 4.18
CA ASP A 80 -13.87 6.68 5.49
C ASP A 80 -12.34 6.61 5.72
N PRO A 81 -11.53 7.29 4.89
CA PRO A 81 -10.09 7.06 4.79
C PRO A 81 -9.31 7.40 6.07
N TYR A 82 -9.89 8.18 6.98
CA TYR A 82 -9.29 8.56 8.26
C TYR A 82 -9.68 7.61 9.41
N LYS A 83 -10.59 6.66 9.19
CA LYS A 83 -10.89 5.59 10.14
C LYS A 83 -9.83 4.49 9.99
N PHE A 84 -9.17 4.17 11.10
CA PHE A 84 -8.28 3.02 11.19
C PHE A 84 -9.11 1.73 11.12
N ASP A 85 -8.96 0.99 10.02
CA ASP A 85 -9.75 -0.21 9.74
C ASP A 85 -8.86 -1.31 9.10
N PRO A 86 -8.27 -2.21 9.90
CA PRO A 86 -7.40 -3.28 9.40
C PRO A 86 -8.08 -4.20 8.37
N ASP A 87 -9.39 -4.42 8.50
CA ASP A 87 -10.15 -5.34 7.63
C ASP A 87 -10.12 -4.90 6.16
N ARG A 88 -9.73 -3.66 5.85
CA ARG A 88 -9.42 -3.21 4.48
C ARG A 88 -8.38 -4.11 3.81
N PHE A 89 -7.46 -4.70 4.56
CA PHE A 89 -6.41 -5.57 4.03
C PHE A 89 -6.75 -7.05 4.13
N SER A 90 -7.99 -7.39 4.49
CA SER A 90 -8.49 -8.75 4.28
C SER A 90 -8.48 -9.13 2.80
N GLU A 91 -8.39 -10.43 2.52
CA GLU A 91 -8.43 -10.95 1.15
C GLU A 91 -9.68 -10.46 0.41
N GLU A 92 -10.85 -10.50 1.07
CA GLU A 92 -12.11 -10.06 0.48
C GLU A 92 -12.13 -8.57 0.11
N ASN A 93 -11.67 -7.69 1.01
CA ASN A 93 -11.75 -6.24 0.82
C ASN A 93 -10.61 -5.66 -0.04
N SER A 94 -9.55 -6.45 -0.30
CA SER A 94 -8.39 -6.02 -1.09
C SER A 94 -8.34 -6.62 -2.49
N LYS A 95 -9.08 -7.70 -2.78
CA LYS A 95 -9.02 -8.42 -4.07
C LYS A 95 -9.24 -7.53 -5.30
N ASP A 96 -10.18 -6.58 -5.23
CA ASP A 96 -10.55 -5.71 -6.35
C ASP A 96 -9.80 -4.36 -6.33
N ARG A 97 -8.94 -4.15 -5.33
CA ARG A 97 -8.18 -2.91 -5.20
C ARG A 97 -7.09 -2.86 -6.26
N HIS A 98 -7.02 -1.73 -6.95
CA HIS A 98 -5.98 -1.52 -7.96
C HIS A 98 -4.58 -1.69 -7.36
N HIS A 99 -3.69 -2.40 -8.05
CA HIS A 99 -2.37 -2.78 -7.53
C HIS A 99 -1.42 -1.61 -7.21
N TYR A 100 -1.76 -0.38 -7.64
CA TYR A 100 -1.02 0.86 -7.33
C TYR A 100 -1.76 1.78 -6.34
N ALA A 101 -2.88 1.33 -5.77
CA ALA A 101 -3.61 2.07 -4.74
C ALA A 101 -2.92 1.99 -3.37
N PHE A 102 -2.21 0.89 -3.08
CA PHE A 102 -1.40 0.72 -1.88
C PHE A 102 0.08 0.64 -2.25
N LEU A 103 0.88 1.58 -1.75
CA LEU A 103 2.28 1.78 -2.13
C LEU A 103 3.15 2.10 -0.90
N PRO A 104 3.17 1.24 0.14
CA PRO A 104 3.86 1.52 1.38
C PRO A 104 5.39 1.65 1.20
N PHE A 105 5.94 0.95 0.20
CA PHE A 105 7.38 0.92 -0.10
C PHE A 105 7.67 1.24 -1.58
N ALA A 106 6.79 2.01 -2.23
CA ALA A 106 6.76 2.16 -3.69
C ALA A 106 6.60 0.80 -4.42
N LYS A 107 6.74 0.82 -5.75
CA LYS A 107 6.70 -0.38 -6.60
C LYS A 107 7.48 -0.12 -7.89
N GLY A 108 8.23 -1.12 -8.35
CA GLY A 108 9.09 -1.04 -9.53
C GLY A 108 10.50 -0.49 -9.24
N GLU A 109 11.45 -0.87 -10.09
CA GLU A 109 12.81 -0.30 -10.16
C GLU A 109 12.85 0.86 -11.16
#